data_AF-A0A1Q3MF43-F1
#
_entry.id   AF-A0A1Q3MF43-F1
#
_cell.length_a   1.000
_cell.length_b   1.000
_cell.length_c   1.000
_cell.angle_alpha   90.00
_cell.angle_beta   90.00
_cell.angle_gamma   90.00
#
_symmetry.space_group_name_H-M   'P 1'
#
loop_
_entity.id
_entity.type
_entity.pdbx_description
1 polymer ?
#
loop_
_entity_poly.entity_id
_entity_poly.type
_entity_poly.pdbx_seq_one_letter_code
_entity_poly.pdbx_strand_id
1 'polypeptide(L)'
;MNHILGQKLSITSRKPQTTRHKIVGIDSREKSQAVFVDTPGMHKKEVRAINKMMNRAAHSALRDVNLVLFVVDAQKWTQNDELVLEKLKNAEMPVILVINKLDTFENKNEALPLIRERAKLMNFAEIVPVSALRG
;
A
#
# COMPACT_ATOMS: atom_id res chain seq x y z
N MET A 1 -0.06 3.43 8.00
CA MET A 1 0.08 2.70 9.28
C MET A 1 0.25 3.64 10.47
N ASN A 2 1.37 4.37 10.62
CA ASN A 2 1.59 5.22 11.81
C ASN A 2 0.48 6.27 12.05
N HIS A 3 -0.05 6.87 10.98
CA HIS A 3 -1.13 7.84 11.09
C HIS A 3 -2.45 7.20 11.57
N ILE A 4 -2.74 5.98 11.10
CA ILE A 4 -3.94 5.21 11.51
C ILE A 4 -3.81 4.78 12.98
N LEU A 5 -2.61 4.37 13.39
CA LEU A 5 -2.35 3.88 14.74
C LEU A 5 -2.14 5.00 15.76
N GLY A 6 -1.97 6.26 15.33
CA GLY A 6 -1.66 7.39 16.20
C GLY A 6 -0.28 7.32 16.86
N GLN A 7 0.56 6.34 16.48
CA GLN A 7 1.86 6.07 17.08
C GLN A 7 2.87 5.61 16.03
N LYS A 8 4.15 5.94 16.25
CA LYS A 8 5.24 5.62 15.32
C LYS A 8 5.71 4.18 15.53
N LEU A 9 5.02 3.21 14.93
CA LEU A 9 5.33 1.77 15.02
C LEU A 9 6.11 1.25 13.81
N SER A 10 5.78 1.70 12.59
CA SER A 10 6.53 1.35 11.37
C SER A 10 7.70 2.32 11.16
N ILE A 11 8.86 1.78 10.77
CA ILE A 11 10.10 2.55 10.54
C ILE A 11 9.93 3.40 9.27
N THR A 12 9.73 4.70 9.45
CA THR A 12 9.66 5.67 8.35
C THR A 12 11.03 6.28 8.08
N SER A 13 11.57 6.11 6.88
CA SER A 13 12.77 6.81 6.42
C SER A 13 12.66 7.15 4.93
N ARG A 14 13.37 8.21 4.49
CA ARG A 14 13.42 8.63 3.09
C ARG A 14 14.24 7.67 2.21
N LYS A 15 14.97 6.72 2.80
CA LYS A 15 15.72 5.69 2.08
C LYS A 15 14.80 4.49 1.78
N PRO A 16 14.78 3.97 0.54
CA PRO A 16 14.09 2.73 0.22
C PRO A 16 14.55 1.57 1.14
N GLN A 17 13.70 0.55 1.34
CA GLN A 17 14.00 -0.72 2.01
C GLN A 17 14.19 -0.67 3.55
N THR A 18 13.37 0.10 4.27
CA THR A 18 13.48 0.25 5.73
C THR A 18 12.76 -0.83 6.53
N THR A 19 11.74 -1.47 5.97
CA THR A 19 11.00 -2.57 6.62
C THR A 19 11.53 -3.93 6.15
N ARG A 20 12.33 -4.60 6.98
CA ARG A 20 12.95 -5.92 6.68
C ARG A 20 12.22 -7.11 7.33
N HIS A 21 11.39 -6.86 8.34
CA HIS A 21 10.57 -7.83 9.05
C HIS A 21 9.09 -7.46 8.90
N LYS A 22 8.17 -8.44 8.98
CA LYS A 22 6.71 -8.23 8.98
C LYS A 22 6.37 -7.38 10.21
N ILE A 23 6.06 -6.10 10.03
CA ILE A 23 5.63 -5.24 11.15
C ILE A 23 4.12 -5.37 11.26
N VAL A 24 3.64 -5.79 12.44
CA VAL A 24 2.22 -5.89 12.73
C VAL A 24 1.82 -4.71 13.61
N GLY A 25 0.77 -3.99 13.22
CA GLY A 25 0.17 -2.92 14.01
C GLY A 25 -1.28 -3.24 14.31
N ILE A 26 -1.72 -3.02 15.54
CA ILE A 26 -3.09 -3.33 15.96
C ILE A 26 -3.79 -2.01 16.30
N ASP A 27 -4.87 -1.67 15.58
CA ASP A 27 -5.80 -0.60 15.95
C ASP A 27 -6.99 -1.24 16.67
N SER A 28 -7.17 -0.97 17.97
CA SER A 28 -8.29 -1.49 18.76
C SER A 28 -9.22 -0.35 19.12
N ARG A 29 -10.49 -0.49 18.73
CA ARG A 29 -11.60 0.41 19.05
C ARG A 29 -12.62 -0.34 19.89
N GLU A 30 -13.57 0.39 20.46
CA GLU A 30 -14.57 -0.16 21.38
C GLU A 30 -15.33 -1.38 20.83
N LYS A 31 -15.56 -1.42 19.50
CA LYS A 31 -16.33 -2.50 18.83
C LYS A 31 -15.58 -3.22 17.72
N SER A 32 -14.30 -2.93 17.50
CA SER A 32 -13.54 -3.52 16.39
C SER A 32 -12.05 -3.53 16.65
N GLN A 33 -11.35 -4.48 16.03
CA GLN A 33 -9.89 -4.54 16.05
C GLN A 33 -9.38 -4.80 14.63
N ALA A 34 -8.48 -3.95 14.16
CA ALA A 34 -7.85 -4.09 12.85
C ALA A 34 -6.36 -4.43 13.05
N VAL A 35 -5.90 -5.48 12.36
CA VAL A 35 -4.50 -5.90 12.37
C VAL A 35 -3.87 -5.53 11.05
N PHE A 36 -3.05 -4.48 11.05
CA PHE A 36 -2.26 -4.03 9.92
C PHE A 36 -0.98 -4.86 9.82
N VAL A 37 -0.73 -5.38 8.63
CA VAL A 37 0.50 -6.09 8.30
C VAL A 37 1.27 -5.26 7.27
N ASP A 38 2.40 -4.70 7.67
CA ASP A 38 3.29 -3.99 6.76
C ASP A 38 4.18 -5.00 6.02
N THR A 39 3.99 -5.11 4.71
CA THR A 39 4.80 -5.98 3.86
C THR A 39 6.02 -5.21 3.34
N PRO A 40 7.23 -5.80 3.33
CA PRO A 40 8.38 -5.19 2.69
C PRO A 40 8.09 -4.83 1.23
N GLY A 41 8.58 -3.67 0.76
CA GLY A 41 8.35 -3.21 -0.62
C GLY A 41 8.81 -4.23 -1.67
N MET A 42 7.94 -4.50 -2.65
CA MET A 42 8.25 -5.44 -3.74
C MET A 42 9.15 -4.76 -4.78
N HIS A 43 10.31 -5.35 -5.05
CA HIS A 43 11.30 -4.83 -6.01
C HIS A 43 11.71 -5.88 -7.04
N LYS A 44 11.83 -5.46 -8.31
CA LYS A 44 12.24 -6.33 -9.44
C LYS A 44 13.77 -6.50 -9.58
N LYS A 45 14.56 -5.53 -9.12
CA LYS A 45 16.02 -5.48 -9.40
C LYS A 45 16.84 -5.92 -8.18
N GLU A 46 17.16 -7.21 -8.16
CA GLU A 46 18.50 -7.80 -7.91
C GLU A 46 18.38 -9.24 -7.41
N VAL A 47 19.20 -10.13 -7.97
CA VAL A 47 19.29 -11.56 -7.66
C VAL A 47 19.99 -11.76 -6.32
N ARG A 48 19.36 -11.34 -5.22
CA ARG A 48 19.81 -11.63 -3.86
C ARG A 48 18.74 -12.43 -3.13
N ALA A 49 19.15 -13.48 -2.42
CA ALA A 49 18.25 -14.39 -1.68
C ALA A 49 17.27 -13.66 -0.75
N ILE A 50 17.67 -12.48 -0.26
CA ILE A 50 16.85 -11.56 0.54
C ILE A 50 15.59 -11.11 -0.20
N ASN A 51 15.67 -10.80 -1.50
CA ASN A 51 14.50 -10.37 -2.30
C ASN A 51 13.51 -11.52 -2.51
N LYS A 52 13.99 -12.76 -2.63
CA LYS A 52 13.12 -13.95 -2.69
C LYS A 52 12.39 -14.17 -1.36
N MET A 53 13.09 -13.95 -0.23
CA MET A 53 12.49 -14.00 1.11
C MET A 53 11.46 -12.88 1.31
N MET A 54 11.75 -11.65 0.90
CA MET A 54 10.83 -10.50 0.98
C MET A 54 9.58 -10.71 0.11
N ASN A 55 9.77 -11.18 -1.14
CA ASN A 55 8.64 -11.51 -2.01
C ASN A 55 7.80 -12.66 -1.45
N ARG A 56 8.42 -13.69 -0.84
CA ARG A 56 7.70 -14.77 -0.14
C ARG A 56 6.94 -14.26 1.08
N ALA A 57 7.52 -13.34 1.86
CA ALA A 57 6.86 -12.73 3.01
C ALA A 57 5.65 -11.90 2.57
N ALA A 58 5.77 -11.12 1.49
CA ALA A 58 4.65 -10.39 0.90
C ALA A 58 3.57 -11.33 0.37
N HIS A 59 3.93 -12.39 -0.35
CA HIS A 59 2.97 -13.39 -0.84
C HIS A 59 2.30 -14.17 0.29
N SER A 60 3.03 -14.52 1.35
CA SER A 60 2.43 -15.20 2.51
C SER A 60 1.52 -14.27 3.29
N ALA A 61 1.89 -13.00 3.43
CA ALA A 61 1.01 -12.01 4.06
C ALA A 61 -0.32 -11.87 3.31
N LEU A 62 -0.31 -11.96 1.97
CA LEU A 62 -1.54 -11.94 1.18
C LEU A 62 -2.49 -13.12 1.47
N ARG A 63 -2.02 -14.27 1.97
CA ARG A 63 -2.91 -15.41 2.30
C ARG A 63 -3.65 -15.23 3.62
N ASP A 64 -3.08 -14.47 4.55
CA ASP A 64 -3.62 -14.33 5.92
C ASP A 64 -4.43 -13.04 6.11
N VAL A 65 -4.65 -12.26 5.04
CA VAL A 65 -5.35 -10.97 5.12
C VAL A 65 -6.74 -11.04 4.48
N ASN A 66 -7.71 -10.41 5.15
CA ASN A 66 -9.09 -10.33 4.65
C ASN A 66 -9.31 -9.14 3.71
N LEU A 67 -8.38 -8.19 3.65
CA LEU A 67 -8.45 -6.96 2.87
C LEU A 67 -7.04 -6.46 2.54
N VAL A 68 -6.84 -5.97 1.32
CA VAL A 68 -5.58 -5.33 0.91
C VAL A 68 -5.78 -3.83 0.69
N LEU A 69 -4.91 -3.03 1.30
CA LEU A 69 -4.76 -1.62 0.97
C LEU A 69 -3.60 -1.45 -0.01
N PHE A 70 -3.91 -1.22 -1.28
CA PHE A 70 -2.90 -0.93 -2.29
C PHE A 70 -2.63 0.57 -2.34
N VAL A 71 -1.58 1.00 -1.64
CA VAL A 71 -1.24 2.41 -1.51
C VAL A 71 -0.26 2.84 -2.61
N VAL A 72 -0.62 3.86 -3.37
CA VAL A 72 0.20 4.44 -4.45
C VAL A 72 0.40 5.93 -4.25
N ASP A 73 1.46 6.47 -4.85
CA ASP A 73 1.71 7.91 -4.90
C ASP A 73 0.91 8.53 -6.05
N ALA A 74 0.14 9.58 -5.76
CA ALA A 74 -0.74 10.20 -6.74
C ALA A 74 0.01 10.79 -7.95
N GLN A 75 1.25 11.24 -7.79
CA GLN A 75 2.04 11.82 -8.91
C GLN A 75 3.03 10.83 -9.52
N LYS A 76 3.20 9.64 -8.95
CA LYS A 76 4.23 8.70 -9.38
C LYS A 76 3.66 7.30 -9.53
N TRP A 77 3.72 6.81 -10.76
CA TRP A 77 3.50 5.39 -11.07
C TRP A 77 4.80 4.77 -11.55
N THR A 78 5.25 3.74 -10.86
CA THR A 78 6.51 3.08 -11.14
C THR A 78 6.29 1.65 -11.61
N GLN A 79 7.35 1.05 -12.15
CA GLN A 79 7.33 -0.37 -12.52
C GLN A 79 7.08 -1.30 -11.32
N ASN A 80 7.38 -0.87 -10.09
CA ASN A 80 7.07 -1.68 -8.90
C ASN A 80 5.57 -1.67 -8.60
N ASP A 81 4.88 -0.54 -8.81
CA ASP A 81 3.43 -0.44 -8.64
C ASP A 81 2.71 -1.36 -9.64
N GLU A 82 3.19 -1.41 -10.88
CA GLU A 82 2.69 -2.33 -11.91
C GLU A 82 2.83 -3.79 -11.47
N LEU A 83 3.97 -4.17 -10.88
CA LEU A 83 4.17 -5.55 -10.41
C LEU A 83 3.29 -5.92 -9.22
N VAL A 84 3.01 -4.96 -8.35
CA VAL A 84 2.08 -5.15 -7.24
C VAL A 84 0.68 -5.35 -7.82
N LEU A 85 0.26 -4.49 -8.74
CA LEU A 85 -1.04 -4.57 -9.41
C LEU A 85 -1.25 -5.94 -10.08
N GLU A 86 -0.28 -6.42 -10.86
CA GLU A 86 -0.38 -7.73 -11.53
C GLU A 86 -0.57 -8.90 -10.55
N LYS A 87 0.04 -8.83 -9.36
CA LYS A 87 -0.18 -9.83 -8.31
C LYS A 87 -1.57 -9.70 -7.69
N LEU A 88 -2.04 -8.47 -7.50
CA LEU A 88 -3.34 -8.19 -6.88
C LEU A 88 -4.52 -8.48 -7.80
N LYS A 89 -4.34 -8.49 -9.13
CA LYS A 89 -5.39 -8.91 -10.07
C LYS A 89 -5.92 -10.32 -9.83
N ASN A 90 -5.09 -11.19 -9.26
CA ASN A 90 -5.44 -12.58 -8.90
C ASN A 90 -5.71 -12.75 -7.40
N ALA A 91 -5.86 -11.66 -6.64
CA ALA A 91 -6.18 -11.72 -5.23
C ALA A 91 -7.63 -12.17 -5.02
N GLU A 92 -7.85 -13.10 -4.09
CA GLU A 92 -9.19 -13.60 -3.74
C GLU A 92 -9.92 -12.67 -2.75
N MET A 93 -9.19 -11.77 -2.09
CA MET A 93 -9.72 -10.80 -1.13
C MET A 93 -9.95 -9.43 -1.78
N PRO A 94 -10.87 -8.60 -1.24
CA PRO A 94 -11.06 -7.24 -1.71
C PRO A 94 -9.76 -6.42 -1.66
N VAL A 95 -9.58 -5.60 -2.69
CA VAL A 95 -8.46 -4.66 -2.80
C VAL A 95 -9.01 -3.24 -2.85
N ILE A 96 -8.56 -2.39 -1.93
CA ILE A 96 -8.85 -0.95 -1.93
C ILE A 96 -7.64 -0.21 -2.46
N LEU A 97 -7.83 0.61 -3.48
CA LEU A 97 -6.79 1.49 -4.00
C LEU A 97 -6.74 2.76 -3.16
N VAL A 98 -5.60 3.04 -2.53
CA VAL A 98 -5.38 4.25 -1.75
C VAL A 98 -4.42 5.17 -2.51
N ILE A 99 -4.95 6.26 -3.06
CA ILE A 99 -4.17 7.22 -3.83
C ILE A 99 -3.68 8.31 -2.87
N ASN A 100 -2.42 8.21 -2.45
CA ASN A 100 -1.84 9.05 -1.41
C ASN A 100 -1.10 10.27 -2.00
N LYS A 101 -0.89 11.29 -1.15
CA LYS A 101 -0.23 12.57 -1.46
C LYS A 101 -1.02 13.51 -2.35
N LEU A 102 -2.35 13.53 -2.25
CA LEU A 102 -3.15 14.51 -2.99
C LEU A 102 -2.84 15.97 -2.62
N ASP A 103 -2.18 16.23 -1.49
CA ASP A 103 -1.68 17.55 -1.12
C ASP A 103 -0.58 18.09 -2.05
N THR A 104 -0.01 17.25 -2.92
CA THR A 104 1.00 17.65 -3.91
C THR A 104 0.41 18.30 -5.16
N PHE A 105 -0.90 18.25 -5.34
CA PHE A 105 -1.60 18.93 -6.43
C PHE A 105 -1.97 20.34 -5.99
N GLU A 106 -1.56 21.35 -6.76
CA GLU A 106 -2.00 22.73 -6.56
C GLU A 106 -3.49 22.88 -6.83
N ASN A 107 -3.98 22.20 -7.87
CA ASN A 107 -5.39 22.14 -8.23
C ASN A 107 -5.94 20.72 -8.09
N LYS A 108 -6.88 20.52 -7.15
CA LYS A 108 -7.49 19.20 -6.91
C LYS A 108 -8.24 18.63 -8.12
N ASN A 109 -8.71 19.48 -9.03
CA ASN A 109 -9.40 19.02 -10.24
C ASN A 109 -8.46 18.25 -11.18
N GLU A 110 -7.15 18.48 -11.10
CA GLU A 110 -6.14 17.76 -11.89
C GLU A 110 -5.95 16.31 -11.41
N ALA A 111 -6.36 15.99 -10.18
CA ALA A 111 -6.31 14.63 -9.67
C ALA A 111 -7.42 13.75 -10.25
N LEU A 112 -8.56 14.32 -10.68
CA LEU A 112 -9.72 13.55 -11.14
C LEU A 112 -9.43 12.69 -12.37
N PRO A 113 -8.77 13.19 -13.44
CA PRO A 113 -8.36 12.35 -14.56
C PRO A 113 -7.48 11.19 -14.12
N LEU A 114 -6.50 11.44 -13.25
CA LEU A 114 -5.59 10.42 -12.76
C LEU A 114 -6.32 9.33 -11.96
N ILE A 115 -7.23 9.72 -11.06
CA ILE A 115 -8.06 8.77 -10.30
C ILE A 115 -8.89 7.90 -11.28
N ARG A 116 -9.49 8.51 -12.30
CA ARG A 116 -10.27 7.78 -13.32
C ARG A 116 -9.41 6.82 -14.14
N GLU A 117 -8.18 7.17 -14.47
CA GLU A 117 -7.26 6.25 -15.15
C GLU A 117 -6.89 5.07 -14.26
N ARG A 118 -6.54 5.35 -12.99
CA ARG A 118 -6.17 4.28 -12.04
C ARG A 118 -7.33 3.36 -11.72
N ALA A 119 -8.55 3.89 -11.67
CA ALA A 119 -9.77 3.10 -11.45
C ALA A 119 -10.00 2.01 -12.50
N LYS A 120 -9.45 2.18 -13.72
CA LYS A 120 -9.61 1.21 -14.82
C LYS A 120 -8.62 0.06 -14.78
N LEU A 121 -7.61 0.11 -13.90
CA LEU A 121 -6.51 -0.86 -13.90
C LEU A 121 -6.94 -2.25 -13.44
N MET A 122 -7.91 -2.33 -12.52
CA MET A 122 -8.60 -3.54 -12.11
C MET A 122 -9.90 -3.17 -11.37
N ASN A 123 -10.73 -4.16 -11.07
CA ASN A 123 -11.93 -3.97 -10.27
C ASN A 123 -11.58 -3.84 -8.78
N PHE A 124 -11.30 -2.62 -8.33
CA PHE A 124 -11.09 -2.33 -6.90
C PHE A 124 -12.43 -2.35 -6.14
N ALA A 125 -12.40 -2.82 -4.89
CA ALA A 125 -13.57 -2.76 -4.01
C ALA A 125 -13.94 -1.31 -3.67
N GLU A 126 -12.92 -0.46 -3.49
CA GLU A 126 -13.08 0.97 -3.27
C GLU A 126 -11.81 1.72 -3.72
N ILE A 127 -11.94 3.01 -4.03
CA ILE A 127 -10.83 3.90 -4.38
C ILE A 127 -10.89 5.10 -3.45
N VAL A 128 -9.87 5.25 -2.62
CA VAL A 128 -9.82 6.27 -1.57
C VAL A 128 -8.65 7.23 -1.83
N PRO A 129 -8.94 8.44 -2.33
CA PRO A 129 -7.93 9.51 -2.40
C PRO A 129 -7.64 10.08 -1.02
N VAL A 130 -6.36 10.17 -0.62
CA VAL A 130 -5.95 10.62 0.71
C VAL A 130 -4.72 11.56 0.68
N SER A 131 -4.55 12.32 1.76
CA SER A 131 -3.28 12.98 2.10
C SER A 131 -2.84 12.52 3.48
N ALA A 132 -2.03 11.46 3.53
CA ALA A 132 -1.56 10.92 4.81
C ALA A 132 -0.71 11.91 5.64
N LEU A 133 -0.25 13.02 5.04
CA LEU A 133 0.44 14.10 5.75
C LEU A 133 -0.54 15.05 6.45
N ARG A 134 -1.71 15.30 5.86
CA ARG A 134 -2.68 16.28 6.34
C ARG A 134 -3.88 15.69 7.08
N GLY A 135 -4.01 14.35 7.10
CA GLY A 135 -5.16 13.65 7.68
C GLY A 135 -6.20 13.41 6.61
#